data_AF-A0A929GDR1-F1
#
_entry.id   AF-A0A929GDR1-F1
#
_cell.length_a   1.000
_cell.length_b   1.000
_cell.length_c   1.000
_cell.angle_alpha   90.00
_cell.angle_beta   90.00
_cell.angle_gamma   90.00
#
_symmetry.space_group_name_H-M   'P 1'
#
loop_
_entity.id
_entity.type
_entity.pdbx_description
1 polymer ?
#
loop_
_entity_poly.entity_id
_entity_poly.type
_entity_poly.pdbx_seq_one_letter_code
_entity_poly.pdbx_strand_id
1 'polypeptide(L)' 'MDVIEVQGLKRVYQARIGVLRRKVKEVVAVDGIDFSVARGELFGL' A
#
# COMPACT_ATOMS: atom_id res chain seq x y z
N MET A 1 -21.01 -2.62 -12.46
CA MET A 1 -19.85 -3.50 -12.65
C MET A 1 -18.64 -2.63 -12.48
N ASP A 2 -17.91 -2.85 -11.41
CA ASP A 2 -16.80 -1.99 -11.02
C ASP A 2 -15.63 -2.23 -11.97
N VAL A 3 -14.86 -1.17 -12.24
CA VAL A 3 -13.69 -1.25 -13.13
C VAL A 3 -12.41 -1.45 -12.35
N ILE A 4 -12.41 -1.14 -11.06
CA ILE A 4 -11.34 -1.43 -10.11
C ILE A 4 -12.00 -2.03 -8.87
N GLU A 5 -11.51 -3.17 -8.41
CA GLU A 5 -11.88 -3.80 -7.14
C GLU A 5 -10.59 -4.07 -6.36
N VAL A 6 -10.51 -3.57 -5.13
CA VAL A 6 -9.36 -3.72 -4.25
C VAL A 6 -9.83 -4.21 -2.88
N GLN A 7 -9.18 -5.27 -2.41
CA GLN A 7 -9.43 -5.86 -1.10
C GLN A 7 -8.10 -6.06 -0.37
N GLY A 8 -8.05 -5.66 0.90
CA GLY A 8 -6.92 -5.87 1.80
C GLY A 8 -5.63 -5.23 1.33
N LEU A 9 -5.68 -4.09 0.62
CA LEU A 9 -4.47 -3.45 0.10
C LEU A 9 -3.52 -3.13 1.24
N LYS A 10 -2.34 -3.76 1.19
CA LYS A 10 -1.29 -3.60 2.19
C LYS A 10 0.04 -3.34 1.51
N ARG A 11 0.76 -2.35 2.00
CA ARG A 11 2.11 -2.02 1.53
C ARG A 11 3.04 -1.90 2.71
N VAL A 12 4.10 -2.70 2.71
CA VAL A 12 5.19 -2.64 3.69
C VAL A 12 6.49 -2.35 2.96
N TYR A 13 7.23 -1.36 3.42
CA TYR A 13 8.57 -1.02 2.95
C TYR A 13 9.63 -1.52 3.92
N GLN A 14 10.76 -1.97 3.38
CA GLN A 14 11.91 -2.40 4.18
C GLN A 14 13.04 -1.38 4.05
N ALA A 15 13.36 -0.71 5.16
CA ALA A 15 14.48 0.22 5.25
C ALA A 15 15.70 -0.48 5.86
N ARG A 16 16.85 -0.36 5.21
CA ARG A 16 18.14 -0.77 5.79
C ARG A 16 18.76 0.42 6.52
N ILE A 17 18.99 0.29 7.82
CA ILE A 17 19.46 1.38 8.68
C ILE A 17 20.84 1.07 9.22
N GLY A 18 21.73 2.06 9.21
CA GLY A 18 23.09 1.98 9.77
C GLY A 18 24.19 1.84 8.72
N VAL A 19 25.44 2.08 9.12
CA VAL A 19 26.61 2.05 8.21
C VAL A 19 27.43 0.78 8.38
N LEU A 20 27.72 0.34 9.63
CA LEU A 20 28.50 -0.88 9.90
C LEU A 20 27.66 -2.13 10.24
N ARG A 21 26.61 -2.01 11.06
CA ARG A 21 25.71 -3.13 11.43
C ARG A 21 24.30 -2.83 10.93
N ARG A 22 24.08 -3.02 9.62
CA ARG A 22 22.81 -2.71 8.97
C ARG A 22 21.69 -3.58 9.53
N LYS A 23 20.62 -2.95 10.02
CA LYS A 23 19.39 -3.63 10.44
C LYS A 23 18.28 -3.38 9.41
N VAL A 24 17.43 -4.37 9.20
CA VAL A 24 16.19 -4.20 8.41
C VAL A 24 15.10 -3.73 9.35
N LYS A 25 14.42 -2.65 8.97
CA LYS A 25 13.21 -2.14 9.64
C LYS A 25 12.06 -2.16 8.64
N GLU A 26 10.93 -2.68 9.07
CA GLU A 26 9.69 -2.65 8.29
C GLU A 26 8.87 -1.40 8.62
N VAL A 27 8.26 -0.80 7.59
CA VAL A 27 7.39 0.37 7.68
C VAL A 27 6.12 0.08 6.91
N VAL A 28 4.99 0.04 7.59
CA VAL A 28 3.67 -0.12 6.97
C VAL A 28 3.24 1.22 6.37
N ALA A 29 3.01 1.26 5.06
CA ALA A 29 2.60 2.45 4.32
C ALA A 29 1.11 2.44 3.94
N VAL A 30 0.54 1.27 3.74
CA VAL A 30 -0.90 1.06 3.53
C VAL A 30 -1.27 -0.20 4.30
N ASP A 31 -2.41 -0.22 4.99
CA ASP A 31 -2.83 -1.35 5.81
C ASP A 31 -4.31 -1.67 5.63
N GLY A 32 -4.59 -2.78 4.94
CA GLY A 32 -5.93 -3.37 4.85
C GLY A 32 -6.99 -2.48 4.22
N ILE A 33 -6.66 -1.74 3.16
CA ILE A 33 -7.63 -0.85 2.50
C ILE A 33 -8.48 -1.62 1.49
N ASP A 34 -9.79 -1.48 1.61
CA ASP A 34 -10.80 -2.01 0.70
C ASP A 34 -11.47 -0.84 -0.06
N PHE A 35 -11.55 -0.93 -1.39
CA PHE A 35 -12.33 0.01 -2.20
C PHE A 35 -12.67 -0.55 -3.57
N SER A 36 -13.67 0.03 -4.22
CA SER A 36 -13.92 -0.18 -5.64
C SER A 36 -14.10 1.16 -6.34
N VAL A 37 -13.89 1.17 -7.66
CA VAL A 37 -14.14 2.33 -8.52
C VAL A 37 -15.09 1.89 -9.62
N ALA A 38 -16.22 2.58 -9.73
CA ALA A 38 -17.23 2.31 -10.72
C ALA A 38 -16.81 2.83 -12.11
N ARG A 39 -17.42 2.28 -13.17
CA ARG A 39 -17.18 2.76 -14.52
C ARG A 39 -17.59 4.23 -14.66
N GLY A 40 -16.63 5.09 -15.01
CA GLY A 40 -16.85 6.53 -15.21
C GLY A 40 -16.68 7.37 -13.94
N GLU A 41 -16.35 6.76 -12.81
CA GLU A 41 -16.02 7.47 -11.57
C GLU A 41 -14.61 8.08 -11.64
N LEU A 42 -14.50 9.34 -11.21
CA LEU A 42 -13.21 10.00 -11.01
C LEU A 42 -12.71 9.69 -9.61
N PHE A 43 -11.59 8.97 -9.53
CA PHE A 43 -10.94 8.60 -8.26
C PHE A 43 -9.63 9.40 -8.09
N GLY A 44 -9.43 9.99 -6.91
CA GLY A 44 -8.25 10.80 -6.57
C GLY A 44 -7.64 10.40 -5.23
N LEU A 45 -6.31 10.53 -5.11
CA LEU A 45 -5.49 10.21 -3.94
C LEU A 45 -4.72 11.44 -3.44
#